data_AF-A0A9W7QLF7-F1
#
_entry.id   AF-A0A9W7QLF7-F1
#
_cell.length_a   1.000
_cell.length_b   1.000
_cell.length_c   1.000
_cell.angle_alpha   90.00
_cell.angle_beta   90.00
_cell.angle_gamma   90.00
#
_symmetry.space_group_name_H-M   'P 1'
#
loop_
_entity.id
_entity.type
_entity.pdbx_description
1 polymer ?
#
loop_
_entity_poly.entity_id
_entity_poly.type
_entity_poly.pdbx_seq_one_letter_code
_entity_poly.pdbx_strand_id
1 'polypeptide(L)'
;MTQKAGAEEKKETVTEKGNTKEKKQRILLCEGPAEGNGAAYLIFRDDLQIHTNTELTIGKDITEHEAKLLLSENTWEFKEVTK
;
A
#
# COMPACT_ATOMS: atom_id res chain seq x y z
N MET A 1 -21.59 9.63 -38.95
CA MET A 1 -21.15 8.23 -38.70
C MET A 1 -20.82 8.10 -37.22
N THR A 2 -21.35 7.04 -36.63
CA THR A 2 -21.57 6.78 -35.22
C THR A 2 -20.30 6.80 -34.36
N GLN A 3 -20.42 7.42 -33.17
CA GLN A 3 -19.45 7.42 -32.08
C GLN A 3 -19.44 6.02 -31.43
N LYS A 4 -18.26 5.41 -31.27
CA LYS A 4 -18.09 4.13 -30.57
C LYS A 4 -17.73 4.39 -29.11
N ALA A 5 -18.58 3.88 -28.23
CA ALA A 5 -18.42 3.88 -26.79
C ALA A 5 -17.29 2.95 -26.31
N GLY A 6 -16.78 3.25 -25.12
CA GLY A 6 -15.86 2.44 -24.34
C GLY A 6 -15.71 3.05 -22.95
N ALA A 7 -16.79 3.00 -22.17
CA ALA A 7 -16.77 3.31 -20.75
C ALA A 7 -16.33 2.04 -20.02
N GLU A 8 -15.16 2.09 -19.36
CA GLU A 8 -14.74 1.06 -18.42
C GLU A 8 -14.46 1.73 -17.06
N GLU A 9 -15.39 1.47 -16.17
CA GLU A 9 -15.23 1.28 -14.72
C GLU A 9 -14.48 2.36 -13.92
N LYS A 10 -15.23 3.40 -13.54
CA LYS A 10 -14.95 4.18 -12.33
C LYS A 10 -15.64 3.50 -11.13
N LYS A 11 -14.90 2.63 -10.44
CA LYS A 11 -15.04 2.39 -9.00
C LYS A 11 -13.97 3.24 -8.31
N GLU A 12 -14.16 3.96 -7.22
CA GLU A 12 -15.16 3.90 -6.18
C GLU A 12 -15.33 5.31 -5.58
N THR A 13 -16.51 5.52 -5.00
CA THR A 13 -16.92 6.74 -4.31
C THR A 13 -16.67 6.54 -2.81
N VAL A 14 -16.22 7.57 -2.08
CA VAL A 14 -16.47 7.91 -0.65
C VAL A 14 -15.46 9.02 -0.27
N THR A 15 -15.84 10.31 -0.28
CA THR A 15 -16.29 11.15 0.86
C THR A 15 -15.31 11.05 2.05
N GLU A 16 -14.63 12.10 2.51
CA GLU A 16 -15.20 13.15 3.35
C GLU A 16 -14.25 14.37 3.48
N LYS A 17 -14.87 15.56 3.45
CA LYS A 17 -14.32 16.80 4.01
C LYS A 17 -14.19 16.66 5.53
N GLY A 18 -13.05 17.00 6.12
CA GLY A 18 -13.01 17.18 7.57
C GLY A 18 -11.61 17.35 8.17
N ASN A 19 -11.14 18.59 8.19
CA ASN A 19 -10.33 19.25 9.23
C ASN A 19 -9.41 18.39 10.15
N THR A 20 -8.20 18.92 10.37
CA THR A 20 -7.45 18.95 11.64
C THR A 20 -6.14 18.15 11.68
N LYS A 21 -5.03 18.92 11.65
CA LYS A 21 -3.62 18.54 11.90
C LYS A 21 -3.00 17.68 10.80
N GLU A 22 -1.96 18.22 10.18
CA GLU A 22 -0.90 17.47 9.49
C GLU A 22 -0.33 16.42 10.46
N LYS A 23 -1.03 15.29 10.61
CA LYS A 23 -0.48 14.10 11.24
C LYS A 23 0.53 13.58 10.24
N LYS A 24 1.82 13.74 10.58
CA LYS A 24 2.97 13.19 9.84
C LYS A 24 2.56 11.89 9.15
N GLN A 25 2.63 11.88 7.83
CA GLN A 25 2.15 10.76 7.06
C GLN A 25 3.17 9.63 7.27
N ARG A 26 2.76 8.57 7.97
CA ARG A 26 3.59 7.39 8.16
C ARG A 26 3.45 6.51 6.93
N ILE A 27 4.57 6.21 6.30
CA ILE A 27 4.66 5.36 5.12
C ILE A 27 5.52 4.17 5.50
N LEU A 28 5.15 3.00 5.02
CA LEU A 28 5.93 1.79 5.13
C LEU A 28 6.56 1.50 3.77
N LEU A 29 7.87 1.67 3.68
CA LEU A 29 8.65 1.34 2.49
C LEU A 29 9.03 -0.14 2.54
N CYS A 30 8.63 -0.88 1.52
CA CYS A 30 9.10 -2.24 1.29
C CYS A 30 10.47 -2.19 0.59
N GLU A 31 11.56 -2.50 1.29
CA GLU A 31 12.90 -2.52 0.65
C GLU A 31 13.01 -3.72 -0.30
N GLY A 32 12.40 -4.85 0.07
CA GLY A 32 12.29 -6.01 -0.80
C GLY A 32 12.17 -7.33 -0.04
N PRO A 33 12.26 -8.47 -0.75
CA PRO A 33 12.32 -9.75 -0.09
C PRO A 33 13.61 -9.86 0.74
N ALA A 34 13.51 -10.45 1.93
CA ALA A 34 14.67 -10.68 2.80
C ALA A 34 15.71 -11.58 2.11
N GLU A 35 16.96 -11.52 2.57
CA GLU A 35 18.04 -12.31 1.99
C GLU A 35 17.68 -13.81 1.94
N GLY A 36 17.77 -14.41 0.75
CA GLY A 36 17.38 -15.80 0.49
C GLY A 36 15.93 -16.01 0.07
N ASN A 37 15.09 -14.97 0.15
CA ASN A 37 13.75 -15.00 -0.43
C ASN A 37 13.79 -14.52 -1.90
N GLY A 38 13.51 -15.42 -2.84
CA GLY A 38 13.53 -15.16 -4.29
C GLY A 38 12.21 -14.65 -4.86
N ALA A 39 11.28 -14.20 -4.01
CA ALA A 39 9.95 -13.77 -4.42
C ALA A 39 9.98 -12.40 -5.14
N ALA A 40 9.23 -12.27 -6.23
CA ALA A 40 9.11 -11.01 -6.97
C ALA A 40 8.16 -10.00 -6.29
N TYR A 41 7.19 -10.49 -5.52
CA TYR A 41 6.22 -9.69 -4.75
C TYR A 41 5.69 -10.50 -3.56
N LEU A 42 5.25 -9.81 -2.51
CA LEU A 42 4.54 -10.38 -1.37
C LEU A 42 3.04 -10.18 -1.57
N ILE A 43 2.25 -11.24 -1.48
CA ILE A 43 0.80 -11.12 -1.39
C ILE A 43 0.46 -11.01 0.10
N PHE A 44 0.17 -9.81 0.57
CA PHE A 44 -0.20 -9.59 1.98
C PHE A 44 -1.68 -9.89 2.23
N ARG A 45 -2.54 -9.54 1.28
CA ARG A 45 -3.96 -9.90 1.20
C ARG A 45 -4.31 -10.18 -0.26
N ASP A 46 -5.49 -10.74 -0.51
CA ASP A 46 -5.96 -11.01 -1.88
C ASP A 46 -5.97 -9.76 -2.79
N ASP A 47 -6.16 -8.56 -2.21
CA ASP A 47 -6.14 -7.27 -2.93
C ASP A 47 -4.79 -6.54 -2.88
N LEU A 48 -3.86 -6.95 -2.02
CA LEU A 48 -2.65 -6.19 -1.73
C LEU A 48 -1.39 -6.98 -2.08
N GLN A 49 -0.86 -6.68 -3.25
CA GLN A 49 0.44 -7.17 -3.72
C GLN A 49 1.50 -6.10 -3.51
N ILE A 50 2.53 -6.45 -2.73
CA ILE A 50 3.61 -5.55 -2.36
C ILE A 50 4.84 -5.94 -3.19
N HIS A 51 5.29 -5.01 -4.01
CA HIS A 51 6.52 -5.15 -4.79
C HIS A 51 7.72 -4.54 -4.06
N THR A 52 8.92 -4.85 -4.52
CA THR A 52 10.14 -4.15 -4.09
C THR A 52 10.00 -2.65 -4.31
N ASN A 53 10.48 -1.84 -3.36
CA ASN A 53 10.37 -0.38 -3.32
C ASN A 53 8.92 0.16 -3.30
N THR A 54 7.94 -0.64 -2.88
CA THR A 54 6.56 -0.15 -2.72
C THR A 54 6.44 0.70 -1.45
N GLU A 55 5.83 1.88 -1.56
CA GLU A 55 5.48 2.75 -0.43
C GLU A 55 4.01 2.53 -0.06
N LEU A 56 3.75 2.04 1.15
CA LEU A 56 2.39 1.83 1.68
C LEU A 56 2.08 2.89 2.74
N THR A 57 1.03 3.69 2.54
CA THR A 57 0.66 4.72 3.50
C THR A 57 -0.14 4.11 4.66
N ILE A 58 0.36 4.25 5.88
CA ILE A 58 -0.31 3.77 7.08
C ILE A 58 -1.51 4.67 7.39
N GLY A 59 -2.69 4.06 7.50
CA GLY A 59 -3.99 4.71 7.65
C GLY A 59 -4.72 4.96 6.33
N LYS A 60 -4.12 4.63 5.18
CA LYS A 60 -4.74 4.77 3.85
C LYS A 60 -4.66 3.49 3.03
N ASP A 61 -3.45 2.98 2.80
CA ASP A 61 -3.22 1.73 2.06
C ASP A 61 -3.26 0.51 3.00
N ILE A 62 -2.65 0.65 4.18
CA ILE A 62 -2.62 -0.37 5.23
C ILE A 62 -2.94 0.24 6.58
N THR A 63 -3.42 -0.53 7.53
CA THR A 63 -3.66 -0.08 8.91
C THR A 63 -2.38 -0.11 9.74
N GLU A 64 -2.37 0.57 10.91
CA GLU A 64 -1.23 0.50 11.85
C GLU A 64 -0.94 -0.93 12.33
N HIS A 65 -1.97 -1.77 12.42
CA HIS A 65 -1.79 -3.16 12.82
C HIS A 65 -1.09 -3.96 11.72
N GLU A 66 -1.51 -3.79 10.47
CA GLU A 66 -0.88 -4.43 9.32
C GLU A 66 0.55 -3.96 9.10
N ALA A 67 0.81 -2.66 9.28
CA ALA A 67 2.18 -2.14 9.22
C ALA A 67 3.09 -2.78 10.27
N LYS A 68 2.59 -3.01 11.49
CA LYS A 68 3.34 -3.74 12.52
C LYS A 68 3.57 -5.20 12.15
N LEU A 69 2.60 -5.86 11.51
CA LEU A 69 2.75 -7.23 11.03
C LEU A 69 3.82 -7.31 9.95
N LEU A 70 3.79 -6.41 8.97
CA LEU A 70 4.80 -6.31 7.91
C LEU A 70 6.20 -5.99 8.47
N LEU A 71 6.31 -5.07 9.44
CA LEU A 71 7.58 -4.79 10.12
C LEU A 71 8.10 -5.96 10.97
N SER A 72 7.21 -6.86 11.39
CA SER A 72 7.57 -8.06 12.14
C SER A 72 7.80 -9.26 11.22
N GLU A 73 7.53 -9.12 9.92
CA GLU A 73 7.72 -10.21 8.97
C GLU A 73 9.22 -10.44 8.72
N ASN A 74 9.62 -11.70 8.63
CA ASN A 74 11.02 -12.07 8.43
C ASN A 74 11.32 -12.43 6.97
N THR A 75 10.28 -12.58 6.14
CA THR A 75 10.44 -12.93 4.72
C THR A 75 10.66 -11.71 3.83
N TRP A 76 10.33 -10.52 4.30
CA TRP A 76 10.41 -9.27 3.55
C TRP A 76 10.87 -8.13 4.47
N GLU A 77 11.75 -7.28 3.96
CA GLU A 77 12.26 -6.13 4.69
C GLU A 77 11.37 -4.91 4.47
N PHE A 78 10.82 -4.41 5.58
CA PHE A 78 9.99 -3.22 5.62
C PHE A 78 10.60 -2.17 6.53
N LYS A 79 10.43 -0.90 6.14
CA LYS A 79 10.96 0.24 6.86
C LYS A 79 9.91 1.32 7.01
N GLU A 80 9.63 1.72 8.24
CA GLU A 80 8.76 2.87 8.48
C GLU A 80 9.51 4.17 8.17
N VAL A 81 8.96 4.98 7.28
CA VAL A 81 9.42 6.31 6.91
C VAL A 81 8.32 7.32 7.18
N THR A 82 8.60 8.33 8.00
CA THR A 82 7.70 9.48 8.21
C THR A 82 8.05 10.60 7.25
N LYS A 83 7.08 11.08 6.47
CA LYS A 83 7.17 12.31 5.67
C LYS A 83 6.41 13.45 6.35
#